data_AF-A0A0W1RE75-F1
#
_entry.id   AF-A0A0W1RE75-F1
#
_cell.length_a   1.000
_cell.length_b   1.000
_cell.length_c   1.000
_cell.angle_alpha   90.00
_cell.angle_beta   90.00
_cell.angle_gamma   90.00
#
_symmetry.space_group_name_H-M   'P 1'
#
loop_
_entity.id
_entity.type
_entity.pdbx_description
1 polymer ?
#
loop_
_entity_poly.entity_id
_entity_poly.type
_entity_poly.pdbx_seq_one_letter_code
_entity_poly.pdbx_strand_id
1 'polypeptide(L)'
;MPESDAPHVDYYPSSWTEYADDEYLVEWVYNDDETIIVRVDGTMSAEYYSVAAITGVNDRGEEFLANQMNQLDEQSAFETAGLLLYAMNGTAGRIAGKDEFCGDQV
;
A
#
# COMPACT_ATOMS: atom_id res chain seq x y z
N MET A 1 -9.39 -12.39 2.30
CA MET A 1 -8.68 -11.39 1.48
C MET A 1 -9.65 -10.96 0.39
N PRO A 2 -9.97 -9.66 0.24
CA PRO A 2 -10.78 -9.17 -0.86
C PRO A 2 -10.05 -9.33 -2.20
N GLU A 3 -10.81 -9.49 -3.28
CA GLU A 3 -10.29 -9.37 -4.65
C GLU A 3 -9.93 -7.91 -4.92
N SER A 4 -8.84 -7.68 -5.65
CA SER A 4 -8.38 -6.34 -6.06
C SER A 4 -8.88 -6.03 -7.46
N ASP A 5 -9.27 -4.78 -7.69
CA ASP A 5 -9.56 -4.26 -9.03
C ASP A 5 -8.28 -3.73 -9.71
N ALA A 6 -7.16 -3.66 -8.99
CA ALA A 6 -5.89 -3.15 -9.47
C ALA A 6 -5.16 -4.15 -10.41
N PRO A 7 -4.48 -3.66 -11.46
CA PRO A 7 -3.64 -4.50 -12.31
C PRO A 7 -2.60 -5.29 -11.51
N HIS A 8 -2.36 -6.55 -11.88
CA HIS A 8 -1.30 -7.41 -11.34
C HIS A 8 -1.32 -7.65 -9.82
N VAL A 9 -2.40 -7.25 -9.13
CA VAL A 9 -2.68 -7.59 -7.74
C VAL A 9 -3.96 -8.43 -7.74
N ASP A 10 -3.90 -9.71 -7.37
CA ASP A 10 -5.11 -10.54 -7.37
C ASP A 10 -5.94 -10.32 -6.07
N TYR A 11 -5.26 -10.19 -4.94
CA TYR A 11 -5.87 -10.06 -3.61
C TYR A 11 -5.00 -9.22 -2.68
N TYR A 12 -5.64 -8.51 -1.75
CA TYR A 12 -4.96 -7.71 -0.73
C TYR A 12 -5.43 -8.07 0.70
N PRO A 13 -4.72 -7.64 1.77
CA PRO A 13 -5.13 -7.92 3.14
C PRO A 13 -6.43 -7.20 3.50
N SER A 14 -7.37 -7.88 4.19
CA SER A 14 -8.69 -7.32 4.54
C SER A 14 -8.67 -6.18 5.57
N SER A 15 -7.50 -5.91 6.15
CA SER A 15 -7.22 -4.76 7.02
C SER A 15 -6.94 -3.48 6.24
N TRP A 16 -7.02 -3.53 4.92
CA TRP A 16 -6.87 -2.39 4.02
C TRP A 16 -8.14 -2.20 3.21
N THR A 17 -8.33 -1.00 2.66
CA THR A 17 -9.38 -0.67 1.70
C THR A 17 -8.71 -0.11 0.45
N GLU A 18 -9.08 -0.65 -0.71
CA GLU A 18 -8.59 -0.21 -2.01
C GLU A 18 -9.45 0.94 -2.54
N TYR A 19 -8.79 1.94 -3.12
CA TYR A 19 -9.36 3.08 -3.83
C TYR A 19 -8.65 3.18 -5.18
N ALA A 20 -9.32 2.71 -6.23
CA ALA A 20 -8.89 2.87 -7.61
C ALA A 20 -9.63 4.07 -8.21
N ASP A 21 -9.04 5.26 -8.09
CA ASP A 21 -9.64 6.51 -8.57
C ASP A 21 -9.64 6.59 -10.11
N ASP A 22 -8.62 6.01 -10.76
CA ASP A 22 -8.47 5.85 -12.21
C ASP A 22 -7.51 4.69 -12.55
N GLU A 23 -7.32 4.36 -13.83
CA GLU A 23 -6.43 3.30 -14.31
C GLU A 23 -4.93 3.54 -13.97
N TYR A 24 -4.58 4.77 -13.62
CA TYR A 24 -3.20 5.20 -13.31
C TYR A 24 -2.97 5.60 -11.85
N LEU A 25 -4.01 5.58 -11.00
CA LEU A 25 -3.89 5.94 -9.59
C LEU A 25 -4.67 4.96 -8.73
N VAL A 26 -3.93 4.17 -7.95
CA VAL A 26 -4.51 3.21 -7.00
C VAL A 26 -3.89 3.45 -5.63
N GLU A 27 -4.75 3.53 -4.62
CA GLU A 27 -4.38 3.65 -3.23
C GLU A 27 -4.96 2.49 -2.43
N TRP A 28 -4.18 2.00 -1.47
CA TRP A 28 -4.68 1.14 -0.41
C TRP A 28 -4.47 1.86 0.91
N VAL A 29 -5.56 2.07 1.65
CA VAL A 29 -5.58 2.77 2.93
C VAL A 29 -5.75 1.76 4.05
N TYR A 30 -4.97 1.90 5.12
CA TYR A 30 -5.07 1.02 6.27
C TYR A 30 -6.31 1.33 7.11
N ASN A 31 -7.12 0.32 7.43
CA ASN A 31 -8.42 0.53 8.07
C ASN A 31 -8.35 1.04 9.52
N ASP A 32 -7.27 0.68 10.24
CA ASP A 32 -7.10 1.10 11.64
C ASP A 32 -6.47 2.51 11.75
N ASP A 33 -5.87 3.02 10.68
CA ASP A 33 -5.28 4.37 10.58
C ASP A 33 -5.28 4.84 9.11
N GLU A 34 -6.26 5.68 8.76
CA GLU A 34 -6.46 6.17 7.38
C GLU A 34 -5.32 7.06 6.87
N THR A 35 -4.36 7.45 7.73
CA THR A 35 -3.19 8.22 7.33
C THR A 35 -2.04 7.35 6.80
N ILE A 36 -2.18 6.02 6.88
CA ILE A 36 -1.23 5.05 6.35
C ILE A 36 -1.72 4.52 5.01
N ILE A 37 -0.91 4.70 3.97
CA ILE A 37 -1.32 4.49 2.57
C ILE A 37 -0.20 3.80 1.79
N VAL A 38 -0.55 2.85 0.92
CA VAL A 38 0.32 2.41 -0.19
C VAL A 38 -0.29 2.96 -1.47
N ARG A 39 0.48 3.72 -2.25
CA ARG A 39 0.01 4.38 -3.48
C ARG A 39 0.82 3.92 -4.67
N VAL A 40 0.15 3.61 -5.77
CA VAL A 40 0.70 3.51 -7.12
C VAL A 40 0.20 4.71 -7.92
N ASP A 41 1.12 5.50 -8.47
CA ASP A 41 0.81 6.70 -9.25
C ASP A 41 1.60 6.70 -10.57
N GLY A 42 0.87 6.49 -11.67
CA GLY A 42 1.32 6.63 -13.07
C GLY A 42 0.74 7.86 -13.78
N THR A 43 0.11 8.79 -13.05
CA THR A 43 -0.58 9.94 -13.66
C THR A 43 0.37 10.90 -14.38
N MET A 44 1.66 10.90 -14.02
CA MET A 44 2.68 11.73 -14.66
C MET A 44 3.11 11.21 -16.05
N SER A 45 2.96 9.91 -16.32
CA SER A 45 3.32 9.27 -17.58
C SER A 45 2.74 7.87 -17.67
N ALA A 46 2.03 7.55 -18.76
CA ALA A 46 1.52 6.19 -19.00
C ALA A 46 2.63 5.12 -19.12
N GLU A 47 3.89 5.53 -19.30
CA GLU A 47 5.04 4.62 -19.38
C GLU A 47 5.76 4.41 -18.03
N TYR A 48 5.54 5.29 -17.05
CA TYR A 48 6.30 5.28 -15.80
C TYR A 48 5.43 5.51 -14.59
N TYR A 49 5.49 4.56 -13.68
CA TYR A 49 4.79 4.58 -12.42
C TYR A 49 5.75 4.92 -11.28
N SER A 50 5.16 5.45 -10.21
CA SER A 50 5.78 5.59 -8.91
C SER A 50 4.99 4.81 -7.87
N VAL A 51 5.70 4.27 -6.88
CA VAL A 51 5.11 3.56 -5.75
C VAL A 51 5.58 4.22 -4.48
N ALA A 52 4.64 4.62 -3.63
CA ALA A 52 4.90 5.30 -2.37
C ALA A 52 4.32 4.49 -1.20
N ALA A 53 5.12 4.33 -0.14
CA ALA A 53 4.64 3.89 1.16
C ALA A 53 4.56 5.11 2.08
N ILE A 54 3.34 5.54 2.41
CA ILE A 54 3.04 6.69 3.25
C ILE A 54 2.70 6.16 4.65
N THR A 55 3.44 6.59 5.66
CA THR A 55 3.30 6.11 7.05
C THR A 55 2.50 7.07 7.93
N GLY A 56 2.01 8.16 7.38
CA GLY A 56 1.21 9.15 8.09
C GLY A 56 0.98 10.40 7.26
N VAL A 57 0.01 11.19 7.69
CA VAL A 57 -0.33 12.51 7.15
C VAL A 57 -0.56 13.45 8.34
N ASN A 58 0.05 14.63 8.35
CA ASN A 58 -0.17 15.59 9.45
C ASN A 58 -1.46 16.42 9.27
N ASP A 59 -1.74 17.27 10.25
CA ASP A 59 -2.87 18.21 10.28
C ASP A 59 -2.86 19.26 9.15
N ARG A 60 -1.76 19.36 8.40
CA ARG A 60 -1.60 20.22 7.22
C ARG A 60 -1.73 19.47 5.90
N GLY A 61 -1.95 18.15 5.94
CA GLY A 61 -1.98 17.30 4.74
C GLY A 61 -0.60 16.93 4.19
N GLU A 62 0.47 17.14 4.95
CA GLU A 62 1.81 16.72 4.51
C GLU A 62 1.98 15.21 4.75
N GLU A 63 2.33 14.49 3.69
CA GLU A 63 2.56 13.04 3.71
C GLU A 63 3.98 12.70 4.19
N PHE A 64 4.08 11.72 5.09
CA PHE A 64 5.36 11.19 5.53
C PHE A 64 5.68 9.91 4.77
N LEU A 65 6.53 10.04 3.75
CA LEU A 65 6.98 8.94 2.91
C LEU A 65 8.06 8.13 3.64
N ALA A 66 7.80 6.84 3.85
CA ALA A 66 8.83 5.90 4.28
C ALA A 66 9.77 5.54 3.12
N ASN A 67 9.21 5.42 1.92
CA ASN A 67 9.95 5.17 0.69
C ASN A 67 9.14 5.62 -0.54
N GLN A 68 9.84 6.01 -1.61
CA GLN A 68 9.26 6.25 -2.92
C GLN A 68 10.15 5.64 -4.00
N MET A 69 9.57 4.76 -4.81
CA MET A 69 10.23 4.14 -5.96
C MET A 69 9.64 4.73 -7.22
N ASN A 70 10.49 5.23 -8.12
CA ASN A 70 10.09 5.95 -9.32
C ASN A 70 10.59 5.21 -10.57
N GLN A 71 10.03 5.57 -11.73
CA GLN A 71 10.42 5.03 -13.04
C GLN A 71 10.26 3.51 -13.14
N LEU A 72 9.22 2.97 -12.50
CA LEU A 72 8.84 1.57 -12.64
C LEU A 72 7.91 1.40 -13.85
N ASP A 73 8.01 0.27 -14.54
CA ASP A 73 6.93 -0.17 -15.43
C ASP A 73 5.70 -0.58 -14.60
N GLU A 74 4.54 -0.69 -15.26
CA GLU A 74 3.25 -0.98 -14.61
C GLU A 74 3.32 -2.24 -13.75
N GLN A 75 3.76 -3.36 -14.33
CA GLN A 75 3.82 -4.64 -13.63
C GLN A 75 4.70 -4.54 -12.38
N SER A 76 5.91 -3.99 -12.53
CA SER A 76 6.85 -3.82 -11.41
C SER A 76 6.29 -2.92 -10.33
N ALA A 77 5.53 -1.87 -10.69
CA ALA A 77 4.90 -0.97 -9.74
C ALA A 77 3.83 -1.68 -8.91
N PHE A 78 2.91 -2.39 -9.56
CA PHE A 78 1.83 -3.09 -8.87
C PHE A 78 2.33 -4.28 -8.04
N GLU A 79 3.29 -5.07 -8.55
CA GLU A 79 3.94 -6.13 -7.77
C GLU A 79 4.64 -5.56 -6.52
N THR A 80 5.31 -4.41 -6.67
CA THR A 80 5.96 -3.73 -5.55
C THR A 80 4.95 -3.21 -4.53
N ALA A 81 3.84 -2.64 -4.97
CA ALA A 81 2.76 -2.20 -4.09
C ALA A 81 2.15 -3.38 -3.32
N GLY A 82 1.90 -4.51 -3.98
CA GLY A 82 1.47 -5.75 -3.35
C GLY A 82 2.44 -6.19 -2.24
N LEU A 83 3.75 -6.22 -2.54
CA LEU A 83 4.76 -6.56 -1.53
C LEU A 83 4.75 -5.61 -0.33
N LEU A 84 4.62 -4.31 -0.57
CA LEU A 84 4.54 -3.31 0.49
C LEU A 84 3.28 -3.49 1.36
N LEU A 85 2.13 -3.79 0.75
CA LEU A 85 0.88 -4.04 1.49
C LEU A 85 1.02 -5.20 2.47
N TYR A 86 1.55 -6.34 2.02
CA TYR A 86 1.73 -7.50 2.89
C TYR A 86 2.79 -7.24 3.98
N ALA A 87 3.88 -6.53 3.64
CA ALA A 87 4.92 -6.17 4.60
C ALA A 87 4.41 -5.21 5.68
N MET A 88 3.67 -4.17 5.29
CA MET A 88 3.09 -3.19 6.21
C MET A 88 1.98 -3.81 7.04
N ASN A 89 1.12 -4.65 6.45
CA ASN A 89 0.08 -5.37 7.18
C ASN A 89 0.66 -6.27 8.27
N GLY A 90 1.67 -7.08 7.95
CA GLY A 90 2.34 -7.93 8.93
C GLY A 90 3.02 -7.12 10.04
N THR A 91 3.65 -6.00 9.67
CA THR A 91 4.28 -5.08 10.64
C THR A 91 3.26 -4.46 11.59
N ALA A 92 2.17 -3.90 11.06
CA ALA A 92 1.10 -3.30 11.85
C ALA A 92 0.43 -4.34 12.76
N GLY A 93 0.14 -5.52 12.21
CA GLY A 93 -0.43 -6.63 12.98
C GLY A 93 0.46 -7.10 14.13
N ARG A 94 1.78 -7.17 13.90
CA ARG A 94 2.76 -7.48 14.95
C ARG A 94 2.78 -6.40 16.05
N ILE A 95 2.81 -5.12 15.67
CA ILE A 95 2.79 -4.00 16.63
C ILE A 95 1.49 -4.02 17.45
N ALA A 96 0.36 -4.34 16.82
CA ALA A 96 -0.93 -4.48 17.46
C ALA A 96 -1.08 -5.76 18.32
N GLY A 97 -0.07 -6.63 18.35
CA GLY A 97 -0.09 -7.87 19.14
C GLY A 97 -1.04 -8.94 18.60
N LYS A 98 -1.40 -8.92 17.31
CA LYS A 98 -2.27 -9.92 16.69
C LYS A 98 -1.54 -11.27 16.59
N ASP A 99 -2.12 -12.32 17.16
CA ASP A 99 -1.48 -13.65 17.29
C ASP A 99 -0.92 -14.19 15.96
N GLU A 100 -1.66 -14.00 14.86
CA GLU A 100 -1.29 -14.44 13.51
C GLU A 100 0.01 -13.82 12.96
N PHE A 101 0.46 -12.69 13.51
CA PHE A 101 1.70 -12.00 13.12
C PHE A 101 2.79 -12.02 14.20
N CYS A 102 2.46 -12.52 15.40
CA CYS A 102 3.39 -12.60 16.53
C CYS A 102 4.12 -13.95 16.60
N GLY A 103 3.49 -15.02 16.10
CA GLY A 103 3.96 -16.39 16.34
C GLY A 103 3.91 -16.75 17.83
N ASP A 104 4.58 -17.84 18.21
CA ASP A 104 4.82 -18.14 19.62
C ASP A 104 5.85 -17.14 20.15
N GLN A 105 5.42 -16.14 20.92
CA GLN A 105 6.32 -15.14 21.48
C GLN A 105 7.40 -15.84 22.34
N VAL A 106 8.67 -15.75 21.92
CA VAL A 106 9.85 -16.26 22.66
C VAL A 106 10.49 -15.13 23.45
#